data_AF-A0A0E2BAM2-F1
#
_entry.id   AF-A0A0E2BAM2-F1
#
_cell.length_a   1.000
_cell.length_b   1.000
_cell.length_c   1.000
_cell.angle_alpha   90.00
_cell.angle_beta   90.00
_cell.angle_gamma   90.00
#
_symmetry.space_group_name_H-M   'P 1'
#
loop_
_entity.id
_entity.type
_entity.pdbx_description
1 polymer ?
#
loop_
_entity_poly.entity_id
_entity_poly.type
_entity_poly.pdbx_seq_one_letter_code
_entity_poly.pdbx_strand_id
1 'polypeptide(L)'
;MEKSQHVNVFVFAKGFEITKNHREFQLIVPNIVPNHLSELENYILNILDWPNVIDSFFESNRNEKDSDYFLIKNEAQGAIVCISPSLDHLKRKSVIVIASFFPIDLVITDPDLPLAKIQNLGFRLLEEFGSTFIKNREIVERQLSKGSFLSTTIYSYSSEQIKNVKVWNSITEAIRNYKGIIGIAPTFAIKYCGNVLLGSKDDSMNPNFANKIDGYISPITNEFTIIRNNIEAVEKSDLSFEGDVDQLRREIVELKSMFQSHIDSLPSLLKFAFDEALSLIIGKKKKK
;
A
#
# COMPACT_ATOMS: atom_id res chain seq x y z
N MET A 1 -16.91 11.91 7.39
CA MET A 1 -15.73 12.52 6.73
C MET A 1 -15.31 11.58 5.62
N GLU A 2 -15.46 11.97 4.35
CA GLU A 2 -14.84 11.22 3.25
C GLU A 2 -13.32 11.27 3.48
N LYS A 3 -12.70 10.14 3.81
CA LYS A 3 -11.25 10.05 3.79
C LYS A 3 -10.81 10.33 2.36
N SER A 4 -9.99 11.35 2.15
CA SER A 4 -9.54 11.72 0.81
C SER A 4 -8.75 10.56 0.22
N GLN A 5 -9.34 9.83 -0.73
CA GLN A 5 -8.72 8.68 -1.42
C GLN A 5 -7.82 9.15 -2.56
N HIS A 6 -6.95 10.12 -2.27
CA HIS A 6 -6.04 10.73 -3.22
C HIS A 6 -4.59 10.57 -2.79
N VAL A 7 -3.71 10.45 -3.76
CA VAL A 7 -2.25 10.42 -3.59
C VAL A 7 -1.58 11.41 -4.52
N ASN A 8 -0.41 11.88 -4.11
CA ASN A 8 0.48 12.60 -5.01
C ASN A 8 1.25 11.58 -5.86
N VAL A 9 1.35 11.82 -7.16
CA VAL A 9 2.04 10.95 -8.10
C VAL A 9 3.11 11.74 -8.83
N PHE A 10 4.35 11.25 -8.76
CA PHE A 10 5.44 11.69 -9.61
C PHE A 10 5.73 10.63 -10.67
N VAL A 11 5.98 11.08 -11.90
CA VAL A 11 6.34 10.24 -13.03
C VAL A 11 7.78 10.55 -13.40
N PHE A 12 8.57 9.54 -13.70
CA PHE A 12 9.95 9.68 -14.20
C PHE A 12 10.09 8.81 -15.44
N ALA A 13 10.82 9.27 -16.44
CA ALA A 13 11.25 8.40 -17.52
C ALA A 13 12.61 8.77 -18.09
N LYS A 14 13.30 7.79 -18.65
CA LYS A 14 14.57 8.01 -19.36
C LYS A 14 14.33 8.33 -20.82
N GLY A 15 15.11 9.27 -21.35
CA GLY A 15 15.32 9.38 -22.80
C GLY A 15 14.39 10.33 -23.56
N PHE A 16 13.73 11.25 -22.88
CA PHE A 16 13.13 12.44 -23.50
C PHE A 16 14.12 13.61 -23.40
N GLU A 17 14.29 14.38 -24.47
CA GLU A 17 15.23 15.51 -24.53
C GLU A 17 14.49 16.81 -24.14
N ILE A 18 14.48 17.14 -22.85
CA ILE A 18 13.79 18.35 -22.35
C ILE A 18 14.71 19.59 -22.44
N THR A 19 16.04 19.42 -22.46
CA THR A 19 17.02 20.48 -22.73
C THR A 19 18.14 19.98 -23.65
N LYS A 20 18.79 20.88 -24.42
CA LYS A 20 19.83 20.57 -25.43
C LYS A 20 21.07 19.83 -24.89
N ASN A 21 21.23 19.66 -23.58
CA ASN A 21 22.49 19.22 -22.98
C ASN A 21 22.45 17.97 -22.06
N HIS A 22 21.31 17.33 -21.75
CA HIS A 22 21.36 16.13 -20.89
C HIS A 22 20.44 15.00 -21.38
N ARG A 23 21.07 13.86 -21.71
CA ARG A 23 20.47 12.55 -22.00
C ARG A 23 20.24 11.72 -20.71
N GLU A 24 20.04 12.39 -19.58
CA GLU A 24 19.94 11.76 -18.26
C GLU A 24 18.50 11.37 -17.91
N PHE A 25 18.33 10.53 -16.89
CA PHE A 25 17.04 10.10 -16.36
C PHE A 25 16.29 11.34 -15.86
N GLN A 26 15.16 11.66 -16.47
CA GLN A 26 14.44 12.90 -16.20
C GLN A 26 13.11 12.57 -15.55
N LEU A 27 12.87 13.26 -14.45
CA LEU A 27 11.58 13.37 -13.84
C LEU A 27 10.60 14.03 -14.85
N ILE A 28 9.52 13.33 -15.17
CA ILE A 28 8.38 13.81 -15.94
C ILE A 28 7.33 14.32 -14.95
N VAL A 29 7.58 15.45 -14.30
CA VAL A 29 6.53 16.14 -13.51
C VAL A 29 5.68 16.96 -14.49
N PRO A 30 4.43 17.29 -14.16
CA PRO A 30 3.92 18.62 -14.53
C PRO A 30 4.95 19.69 -14.14
N ASN A 31 5.15 20.77 -14.92
CA ASN A 31 6.15 21.84 -14.62
C ASN A 31 5.96 22.54 -13.25
N ILE A 32 4.95 22.15 -12.48
CA ILE A 32 4.59 22.67 -11.18
C ILE A 32 4.93 21.59 -10.15
N VAL A 33 6.22 21.45 -9.84
CA VAL A 33 6.61 20.80 -8.58
C VAL A 33 6.01 21.65 -7.46
N PRO A 34 5.25 21.06 -6.51
CA PRO A 34 4.72 21.82 -5.38
C PRO A 34 5.85 22.62 -4.71
N ASN A 35 5.61 23.91 -4.42
CA ASN A 35 6.62 24.79 -3.79
C ASN A 35 7.13 24.24 -2.43
N HIS A 36 6.38 23.33 -1.83
CA HIS A 36 6.72 22.65 -0.59
C HIS A 36 6.59 21.14 -0.81
N LEU A 37 7.70 20.51 -1.17
CA LEU A 37 7.82 19.06 -1.15
C LEU A 37 7.95 18.57 0.29
N SER A 38 7.35 17.43 0.58
CA SER A 38 7.63 16.72 1.82
C SER A 38 9.09 16.22 1.86
N GLU A 39 9.55 15.80 3.03
CA GLU A 39 10.88 15.19 3.17
C GLU A 39 11.05 13.96 2.27
N LEU A 40 10.05 13.07 2.22
CA LEU A 40 10.12 11.85 1.42
C LEU A 40 10.02 12.15 -0.09
N GLU A 41 9.18 13.10 -0.48
CA GLU A 41 9.10 13.58 -1.87
C GLU A 41 10.46 14.16 -2.31
N ASN A 42 11.08 14.98 -1.46
CA ASN A 42 12.40 15.54 -1.73
C ASN A 42 13.50 14.47 -1.77
N TYR A 43 13.46 13.48 -0.87
CA TYR A 43 14.41 12.36 -0.87
C TYR A 43 14.33 11.55 -2.17
N ILE A 44 13.12 11.14 -2.57
CA ILE A 44 12.92 10.35 -3.80
C ILE A 44 13.30 11.17 -5.03
N LEU A 45 13.05 12.48 -5.02
CA LEU A 45 13.34 13.34 -6.15
C LEU A 45 14.84 13.63 -6.31
N ASN A 46 15.52 14.01 -5.22
CA ASN A 46 16.83 14.65 -5.29
C ASN A 46 17.96 13.83 -4.68
N ILE A 47 17.67 12.83 -3.85
CA ILE A 47 18.68 12.11 -3.06
C ILE A 47 18.81 10.66 -3.50
N LEU A 48 17.70 10.00 -3.85
CA LEU A 48 17.71 8.60 -4.28
C LEU A 48 18.53 8.43 -5.56
N ASP A 49 19.46 7.46 -5.53
CA ASP A 49 20.35 7.16 -6.64
C ASP A 49 19.65 6.38 -7.76
N TRP A 50 18.81 7.08 -8.51
CA TRP A 50 18.04 6.53 -9.63
C TRP A 50 18.87 5.80 -10.66
N PRO A 51 20.01 6.34 -11.16
CA PRO A 51 20.86 5.62 -12.11
C PRO A 51 21.19 4.21 -11.65
N ASN A 52 21.66 4.07 -10.41
CA ASN A 52 22.05 2.78 -9.85
C ASN A 52 20.86 1.85 -9.57
N VAL A 53 19.70 2.39 -9.17
CA VAL A 53 18.45 1.61 -9.04
C VAL A 53 18.03 1.03 -10.40
N ILE A 54 18.08 1.85 -11.45
CA ILE A 54 17.67 1.47 -12.81
C ILE A 54 18.63 0.45 -13.42
N ASP A 55 19.93 0.67 -13.27
CA ASP A 55 20.93 -0.26 -13.79
C ASP A 55 20.79 -1.62 -13.09
N SER A 56 20.60 -1.64 -11.77
CA SER A 56 20.34 -2.88 -11.01
C SER A 56 19.03 -3.56 -11.40
N PHE A 57 18.00 -2.79 -11.77
CA PHE A 57 16.75 -3.34 -12.30
C PHE A 57 17.00 -4.15 -13.60
N PHE A 58 17.83 -3.64 -14.52
CA PHE A 58 18.18 -4.34 -15.76
C PHE A 58 19.19 -5.48 -15.60
N GLU A 59 20.17 -5.34 -14.71
CA GLU A 59 21.20 -6.36 -14.45
C GLU A 59 20.63 -7.66 -13.89
N SER A 60 19.50 -7.59 -13.18
CA SER A 60 18.89 -8.74 -12.51
C SER A 60 18.33 -9.83 -13.45
N ASN A 61 18.72 -9.86 -14.73
CA ASN A 61 18.27 -10.80 -15.77
C ASN A 61 16.74 -10.88 -15.88
N ARG A 62 16.07 -9.77 -15.60
CA ARG A 62 14.62 -9.59 -15.71
C ARG A 62 14.21 -9.04 -17.08
N ASN A 63 14.80 -9.55 -18.16
CA ASN A 63 14.34 -9.21 -19.52
C ASN A 63 12.88 -9.66 -19.77
N GLU A 64 12.27 -10.42 -18.85
CA GLU A 64 10.90 -10.95 -18.92
C GLU A 64 9.91 -10.32 -17.92
N LYS A 65 10.33 -9.49 -16.96
CA LYS A 65 9.36 -8.86 -16.03
C LYS A 65 8.82 -7.57 -16.63
N ASP A 66 7.49 -7.51 -16.79
CA ASP A 66 6.78 -6.33 -17.28
C ASP A 66 6.81 -5.15 -16.30
N SER A 67 6.89 -5.39 -15.00
CA SER A 67 6.96 -4.34 -13.97
C SER A 67 7.38 -4.91 -12.60
N ASP A 68 7.85 -4.05 -11.71
CA ASP A 68 8.07 -4.37 -10.29
C ASP A 68 7.76 -3.14 -9.41
N TYR A 69 7.78 -3.31 -8.09
CA TYR A 69 7.53 -2.23 -7.14
C TYR A 69 8.41 -2.34 -5.89
N PHE A 70 8.55 -1.22 -5.18
CA PHE A 70 9.08 -1.16 -3.83
C PHE A 70 8.40 -0.07 -3.02
N LEU A 71 8.49 -0.16 -1.70
CA LEU A 71 7.93 0.80 -0.76
C LEU A 71 9.06 1.47 0.03
N ILE A 72 9.01 2.78 0.16
CA ILE A 72 9.87 3.58 1.04
C ILE A 72 8.97 4.35 1.99
N LYS A 73 9.38 4.54 3.25
CA LYS A 73 8.64 5.38 4.19
C LYS A 73 9.53 6.13 5.16
N ASN A 74 9.00 7.22 5.71
CA ASN A 74 9.47 7.83 6.94
C ASN A 74 8.35 7.75 8.01
N GLU A 75 8.41 8.61 9.03
CA GLU A 75 7.43 8.62 10.11
C GLU A 75 6.07 9.23 9.72
N ALA A 76 6.02 10.04 8.67
CA ALA A 76 4.81 10.79 8.28
C ALA A 76 4.20 10.29 6.97
N GLN A 77 5.01 9.78 6.05
CA GLN A 77 4.62 9.47 4.68
C GLN A 77 5.25 8.16 4.21
N GLY A 78 4.56 7.51 3.27
CA GLY A 78 5.09 6.41 2.48
C GLY A 78 5.02 6.71 0.99
N ALA A 79 5.81 5.99 0.22
CA ALA A 79 5.80 6.02 -1.23
C ALA A 79 5.84 4.60 -1.76
N ILE A 80 4.90 4.26 -2.64
CA ILE A 80 4.99 3.06 -3.47
C ILE A 80 5.57 3.49 -4.81
N VAL A 81 6.72 2.92 -5.16
CA VAL A 81 7.41 3.17 -6.41
C VAL A 81 7.22 1.96 -7.31
N CYS A 82 6.60 2.17 -8.45
CA CYS A 82 6.45 1.17 -9.50
C CYS A 82 7.40 1.48 -10.66
N ILE A 83 8.09 0.47 -11.17
CA ILE A 83 9.04 0.60 -12.30
C ILE A 83 8.68 -0.40 -13.40
N SER A 84 8.74 0.04 -14.65
CA SER A 84 8.54 -0.83 -15.83
C SER A 84 9.55 -0.49 -16.93
N PRO A 85 10.07 -1.50 -17.66
CA PRO A 85 10.87 -1.26 -18.85
C PRO A 85 10.06 -0.49 -19.90
N SER A 86 10.76 0.33 -20.66
CA SER A 86 10.24 1.13 -21.75
C SER A 86 11.31 1.28 -22.83
N LEU A 87 11.00 2.02 -23.89
CA LEU A 87 11.93 2.37 -24.95
C LEU A 87 12.03 3.88 -25.06
N ASP A 88 13.25 4.37 -25.22
CA ASP A 88 13.47 5.78 -25.49
C ASP A 88 13.22 6.15 -26.96
N HIS A 89 13.45 7.42 -27.23
CA HIS A 89 13.32 8.06 -28.53
C HIS A 89 14.25 7.46 -29.62
N LEU A 90 15.28 6.69 -29.24
CA LEU A 90 16.17 5.96 -30.16
C LEU A 90 15.92 4.45 -30.13
N LYS A 91 14.81 4.00 -29.54
CA LYS A 91 14.48 2.58 -29.30
C LYS A 91 15.50 1.85 -28.42
N ARG A 92 16.23 2.58 -27.57
CA ARG A 92 17.13 2.00 -26.56
C ARG A 92 16.33 1.65 -25.31
N LYS A 93 16.83 0.68 -24.54
CA LYS A 93 16.23 0.29 -23.25
C LYS A 93 16.12 1.51 -22.32
N SER A 94 14.93 1.72 -21.79
CA SER A 94 14.55 2.81 -20.90
C SER A 94 13.62 2.28 -19.81
N VAL A 95 13.21 3.13 -18.88
CA VAL A 95 12.21 2.80 -17.86
C VAL A 95 11.25 3.96 -17.67
N ILE A 96 10.03 3.61 -17.24
CA ILE A 96 9.09 4.54 -16.63
C ILE A 96 9.01 4.17 -15.16
N VAL A 97 9.04 5.19 -14.30
CA VAL A 97 8.87 5.04 -12.87
C VAL A 97 7.70 5.91 -12.42
N ILE A 98 6.84 5.36 -11.58
CA ILE A 98 5.72 6.04 -10.94
C ILE A 98 5.93 5.96 -9.44
N ALA A 99 6.09 7.10 -8.79
CA ALA A 99 6.15 7.19 -7.33
C ALA A 99 4.83 7.77 -6.82
N SER A 100 4.07 6.96 -6.09
CA SER A 100 2.80 7.34 -5.49
C SER A 100 2.96 7.54 -3.98
N PHE A 101 2.79 8.77 -3.52
CA PHE A 101 3.00 9.19 -2.14
C PHE A 101 1.69 9.28 -1.36
N PHE A 102 1.70 8.74 -0.15
CA PHE A 102 0.54 8.65 0.73
C PHE A 102 0.94 8.92 2.19
N PRO A 103 0.06 9.50 3.01
CA PRO A 103 0.35 9.69 4.43
C PRO A 103 0.32 8.34 5.16
N ILE A 104 1.23 8.12 6.12
CA ILE A 104 1.41 6.79 6.73
C ILE A 104 0.21 6.38 7.61
N ASP A 105 -0.52 7.35 8.14
CA ASP A 105 -1.75 7.16 8.91
C ASP A 105 -2.83 6.39 8.12
N LEU A 106 -2.81 6.48 6.79
CA LEU A 106 -3.65 5.70 5.89
C LEU A 106 -3.45 4.20 6.09
N VAL A 107 -2.21 3.76 6.34
CA VAL A 107 -1.88 2.35 6.59
C VAL A 107 -2.47 1.90 7.92
N ILE A 108 -2.52 2.76 8.91
CA ILE A 108 -2.93 2.43 10.29
C ILE A 108 -4.46 2.44 10.42
N THR A 109 -5.13 3.37 9.75
CA THR A 109 -6.55 3.70 10.03
C THR A 109 -7.56 3.04 9.09
N ASP A 110 -7.13 2.38 8.02
CA ASP A 110 -8.02 1.90 6.94
C ASP A 110 -7.96 0.37 6.76
N PRO A 111 -9.11 -0.34 6.82
CA PRO A 111 -9.17 -1.78 6.58
C PRO A 111 -9.12 -2.20 5.10
N ASP A 112 -9.34 -1.28 4.14
CA ASP A 112 -9.60 -1.61 2.72
C ASP A 112 -8.32 -1.80 1.87
N LEU A 113 -7.19 -2.15 2.48
CA LEU A 113 -5.87 -2.31 1.83
C LEU A 113 -5.52 -1.17 0.85
N PRO A 114 -5.46 0.08 1.33
CA PRO A 114 -5.18 1.24 0.48
C PRO A 114 -3.86 1.11 -0.29
N LEU A 115 -2.84 0.49 0.30
CA LEU A 115 -1.53 0.29 -0.33
C LEU A 115 -1.62 -0.53 -1.62
N ALA A 116 -2.45 -1.58 -1.64
CA ALA A 116 -2.66 -2.39 -2.83
C ALA A 116 -3.31 -1.58 -3.96
N LYS A 117 -4.30 -0.74 -3.62
CA LYS A 117 -4.95 0.17 -4.59
C LYS A 117 -3.96 1.19 -5.14
N ILE A 118 -3.12 1.78 -4.29
CA ILE A 118 -2.09 2.75 -4.69
C ILE A 118 -1.05 2.10 -5.62
N GLN A 119 -0.63 0.87 -5.34
CA GLN A 119 0.25 0.13 -6.24
C GLN A 119 -0.42 -0.17 -7.59
N ASN A 120 -1.71 -0.53 -7.59
CA ASN A 120 -2.44 -0.79 -8.84
C ASN A 120 -2.69 0.47 -9.66
N LEU A 121 -2.94 1.62 -9.01
CA LEU A 121 -2.88 2.94 -9.65
C LEU A 121 -1.52 3.13 -10.34
N GLY A 122 -0.42 2.87 -9.63
CA GLY A 122 0.93 2.98 -10.19
C GLY A 122 1.12 2.09 -11.44
N PHE A 123 0.65 0.84 -11.41
CA PHE A 123 0.73 -0.06 -12.56
C PHE A 123 -0.15 0.37 -13.74
N ARG A 124 -1.37 0.83 -13.48
CA ARG A 124 -2.24 1.38 -14.53
C ARG A 124 -1.59 2.59 -15.20
N LEU A 125 -0.99 3.49 -14.41
CA LEU A 125 -0.28 4.66 -14.92
C LEU A 125 0.98 4.26 -15.72
N LEU A 126 1.73 3.25 -15.29
CA LEU A 126 2.85 2.70 -16.07
C LEU A 126 2.39 2.24 -17.45
N GLU A 127 1.27 1.52 -17.54
CA GLU A 127 0.70 1.06 -18.80
C GLU A 127 0.23 2.24 -19.68
N GLU A 128 -0.51 3.18 -19.08
CA GLU A 128 -1.06 4.35 -19.76
C GLU A 128 0.06 5.23 -20.35
N PHE A 129 1.08 5.55 -19.56
CA PHE A 129 2.22 6.34 -20.01
C PHE A 129 3.12 5.55 -20.96
N GLY A 130 3.34 4.26 -20.73
CA GLY A 130 4.08 3.39 -21.64
C GLY A 130 3.46 3.37 -23.03
N SER A 131 2.15 3.17 -23.12
CA SER A 131 1.39 3.20 -24.38
C SER A 131 1.47 4.57 -25.06
N THR A 132 1.31 5.64 -24.27
CA THR A 132 1.32 7.03 -24.78
C THR A 132 2.67 7.44 -25.33
N PHE A 133 3.76 7.10 -24.63
CA PHE A 133 5.14 7.40 -25.04
C PHE A 133 5.52 6.69 -26.34
N ILE A 134 5.00 5.49 -26.57
CA ILE A 134 5.23 4.74 -27.81
C ILE A 134 4.42 5.32 -28.97
N LYS A 135 3.13 5.61 -28.77
CA LYS A 135 2.20 5.99 -29.85
C LYS A 135 2.30 7.45 -30.29
N ASN A 136 2.54 8.38 -29.36
CA ASN A 136 2.38 9.82 -29.57
C ASN A 136 3.65 10.62 -29.25
N ARG A 137 4.81 10.02 -29.50
CA ARG A 137 6.10 10.51 -29.00
C ARG A 137 6.39 11.99 -29.27
N GLU A 138 6.21 12.48 -30.49
CA GLU A 138 6.49 13.89 -30.83
C GLU A 138 5.60 14.87 -30.04
N ILE A 139 4.34 14.48 -29.77
CA ILE A 139 3.41 15.27 -28.98
C ILE A 139 3.85 15.28 -27.52
N VAL A 140 4.28 14.13 -26.99
CA VAL A 140 4.80 13.98 -25.63
C VAL A 140 6.04 14.85 -25.44
N GLU A 141 7.05 14.75 -26.31
CA GLU A 141 8.27 15.57 -26.25
C GLU A 141 7.95 17.07 -26.26
N ARG A 142 6.99 17.49 -27.10
CA ARG A 142 6.52 18.88 -27.16
C ARG A 142 5.78 19.31 -25.88
N GLN A 143 5.02 18.42 -25.24
CA GLN A 143 4.33 18.72 -23.99
C GLN A 143 5.30 18.74 -22.80
N LEU A 144 6.29 17.85 -22.78
CA LEU A 144 7.34 17.79 -21.75
C LEU A 144 8.23 19.03 -21.79
N SER A 145 8.69 19.45 -22.98
CA SER A 145 9.47 20.69 -23.15
C SER A 145 8.71 21.96 -22.72
N LYS A 146 7.38 21.92 -22.73
CA LYS A 146 6.51 23.00 -22.23
C LYS A 146 6.05 22.78 -20.78
N GLY A 147 6.38 21.63 -20.19
CA GLY A 147 5.89 21.14 -18.90
C GLY A 147 4.37 21.07 -18.77
N SER A 148 3.67 20.86 -19.88
CA SER A 148 2.21 20.75 -19.96
C SER A 148 1.73 19.31 -20.15
N PHE A 149 2.60 18.33 -19.85
CA PHE A 149 2.29 16.92 -20.08
C PHE A 149 1.24 16.38 -19.09
N LEU A 150 1.37 16.75 -17.82
CA LEU A 150 0.39 16.45 -16.78
C LEU A 150 -0.25 17.76 -16.31
N SER A 151 -1.54 17.70 -15.99
CA SER A 151 -2.30 18.85 -15.48
C SER A 151 -2.30 18.94 -13.95
N THR A 152 -2.05 17.82 -13.26
CA THR A 152 -2.03 17.70 -11.80
C THR A 152 -1.13 16.54 -11.38
N THR A 153 -0.63 16.59 -10.14
CA THR A 153 0.04 15.47 -9.47
C THR A 153 -0.92 14.66 -8.60
N ILE A 154 -2.16 15.11 -8.42
CA ILE A 154 -3.13 14.48 -7.50
C ILE A 154 -3.97 13.46 -8.26
N TYR A 155 -3.90 12.20 -7.84
CA TYR A 155 -4.65 11.10 -8.43
C TYR A 155 -5.50 10.39 -7.39
N SER A 156 -6.73 10.03 -7.78
CA SER A 156 -7.58 9.17 -6.96
C SER A 156 -7.18 7.70 -7.16
N TYR A 157 -7.12 6.95 -6.06
CA TYR A 157 -7.00 5.49 -6.09
C TYR A 157 -8.32 4.78 -5.72
N SER A 158 -9.41 5.52 -5.56
CA SER A 158 -10.70 5.00 -5.05
C SER A 158 -11.25 3.83 -5.88
N SER A 159 -11.19 3.97 -7.21
CA SER A 159 -11.72 3.04 -8.20
C SER A 159 -10.79 1.86 -8.51
N GLU A 160 -9.58 1.84 -7.94
CA GLU A 160 -8.62 0.77 -8.25
C GLU A 160 -9.05 -0.55 -7.63
N GLN A 161 -8.96 -1.61 -8.42
CA GLN A 161 -9.22 -2.97 -7.95
C GLN A 161 -8.05 -3.47 -7.11
N ILE A 162 -8.35 -4.22 -6.05
CA ILE A 162 -7.30 -4.83 -5.21
C ILE A 162 -6.83 -6.12 -5.88
N LYS A 163 -5.52 -6.20 -6.12
CA LYS A 163 -4.80 -7.39 -6.61
C LYS A 163 -3.73 -7.77 -5.58
N ASN A 164 -3.30 -9.03 -5.56
CA ASN A 164 -2.23 -9.52 -4.67
C ASN A 164 -2.49 -9.28 -3.16
N VAL A 165 -3.74 -9.46 -2.72
CA VAL A 165 -4.22 -9.19 -1.35
C VAL A 165 -3.29 -9.72 -0.24
N LYS A 166 -2.80 -10.96 -0.38
CA LYS A 166 -2.04 -11.64 0.69
C LYS A 166 -0.71 -10.94 1.00
N VAL A 167 0.05 -10.55 -0.03
CA VAL A 167 1.34 -9.88 0.16
C VAL A 167 1.13 -8.51 0.81
N TRP A 168 0.08 -7.79 0.39
CA TRP A 168 -0.23 -6.47 0.92
C TRP A 168 -0.77 -6.50 2.35
N ASN A 169 -1.51 -7.54 2.75
CA ASN A 169 -1.85 -7.79 4.15
C ASN A 169 -0.57 -7.89 5.00
N SER A 170 0.38 -8.70 4.56
CA SER A 170 1.65 -8.93 5.27
C SER A 170 2.47 -7.66 5.40
N ILE A 171 2.54 -6.87 4.32
CA ILE A 171 3.22 -5.57 4.31
C ILE A 171 2.54 -4.60 5.28
N THR A 172 1.21 -4.51 5.23
CA THR A 172 0.42 -3.63 6.10
C THR A 172 0.59 -4.02 7.57
N GLU A 173 0.53 -5.31 7.87
CA GLU A 173 0.73 -5.84 9.21
C GLU A 173 2.16 -5.58 9.72
N ALA A 174 3.17 -5.80 8.88
CA ALA A 174 4.56 -5.51 9.23
C ALA A 174 4.75 -4.02 9.56
N ILE A 175 4.18 -3.11 8.74
CA ILE A 175 4.27 -1.67 8.98
C ILE A 175 3.52 -1.24 10.26
N ARG A 176 2.38 -1.88 10.57
CA ARG A 176 1.59 -1.57 11.78
C ARG A 176 2.24 -2.07 13.07
N ASN A 177 2.80 -3.27 13.03
CA ASN A 177 3.22 -3.98 14.24
C ASN A 177 4.71 -3.79 14.56
N TYR A 178 5.50 -3.22 13.64
CA TYR A 178 6.93 -3.08 13.83
C TYR A 178 7.44 -1.67 13.47
N LYS A 179 8.33 -1.15 14.31
CA LYS A 179 9.12 0.07 14.07
C LYS A 179 10.46 -0.30 13.42
N GLY A 180 11.15 0.69 12.85
CA GLY A 180 12.46 0.49 12.19
C GLY A 180 12.41 0.06 10.72
N ILE A 181 11.22 -0.16 10.14
CA ILE A 181 11.08 -0.40 8.69
C ILE A 181 11.24 0.94 7.94
N ILE A 182 12.31 1.06 7.15
CA ILE A 182 12.59 2.22 6.29
C ILE A 182 12.02 1.99 4.89
N GLY A 183 12.04 0.74 4.42
CA GLY A 183 11.45 0.38 3.13
C GLY A 183 11.40 -1.12 2.92
N ILE A 184 10.47 -1.54 2.09
CA ILE A 184 10.25 -2.93 1.67
C ILE A 184 10.54 -3.01 0.19
N ALA A 185 11.60 -3.72 -0.19
CA ALA A 185 12.13 -3.69 -1.54
C ALA A 185 12.49 -5.09 -2.04
N PRO A 186 12.37 -5.35 -3.35
CA PRO A 186 12.93 -6.54 -3.98
C PRO A 186 14.47 -6.44 -4.02
N THR A 187 15.10 -7.57 -4.33
CA THR A 187 16.56 -7.74 -4.33
C THR A 187 17.34 -6.67 -5.10
N PHE A 188 16.82 -6.15 -6.21
CA PHE A 188 17.53 -5.13 -7.01
C PHE A 188 17.57 -3.75 -6.32
N ALA A 189 16.56 -3.44 -5.49
CA ALA A 189 16.37 -2.11 -4.89
C ALA A 189 16.77 -2.06 -3.41
N ILE A 190 16.88 -3.21 -2.73
CA ILE A 190 17.15 -3.30 -1.29
C ILE A 190 18.38 -2.47 -0.88
N LYS A 191 19.46 -2.49 -1.65
CA LYS A 191 20.70 -1.76 -1.30
C LYS A 191 20.56 -0.23 -1.28
N TYR A 192 19.47 0.32 -1.82
CA TYR A 192 19.28 1.76 -2.03
C TYR A 192 18.13 2.35 -1.21
N CYS A 193 17.07 1.58 -0.98
CA CYS A 193 15.83 2.15 -0.48
C CYS A 193 15.05 1.26 0.50
N GLY A 194 15.62 0.13 0.93
CA GLY A 194 14.92 -0.77 1.84
C GLY A 194 15.86 -1.46 2.82
N ASN A 195 15.30 -1.83 3.97
CA ASN A 195 15.93 -2.71 4.93
C ASN A 195 15.12 -4.00 5.16
N VAL A 196 13.92 -4.08 4.58
CA VAL A 196 13.12 -5.30 4.51
C VAL A 196 13.07 -5.82 3.09
N LEU A 197 13.47 -7.07 2.89
CA LEU A 197 13.47 -7.71 1.58
C LEU A 197 12.09 -8.30 1.24
N LEU A 198 11.54 -7.98 0.07
CA LEU A 198 10.43 -8.74 -0.51
C LEU A 198 11.01 -9.94 -1.29
N GLY A 199 11.14 -11.09 -0.63
CA GLY A 199 11.89 -12.22 -1.16
C GLY A 199 11.99 -13.40 -0.19
N SER A 200 12.89 -14.32 -0.48
CA SER A 200 13.10 -15.52 0.31
C SER A 200 14.19 -15.37 1.38
N LYS A 201 14.27 -16.35 2.28
CA LYS A 201 15.37 -16.50 3.23
C LYS A 201 16.72 -16.58 2.51
N ASP A 202 16.81 -17.34 1.42
CA ASP A 202 18.05 -17.51 0.67
C ASP A 202 18.51 -16.19 0.05
N ASP A 203 17.58 -15.39 -0.47
CA ASP A 203 17.86 -14.04 -0.96
C ASP A 203 18.40 -13.12 0.16
N SER A 204 17.87 -13.27 1.38
CA SER A 204 18.30 -12.49 2.55
C SER A 204 19.73 -12.83 3.01
N MET A 205 20.19 -14.04 2.72
CA MET A 205 21.52 -14.55 3.05
C MET A 205 22.58 -14.22 1.99
N ASN A 206 22.19 -13.55 0.91
CA ASN A 206 23.11 -13.17 -0.15
C ASN A 206 24.23 -12.25 0.40
N PRO A 207 25.52 -12.62 0.23
CA PRO A 207 26.65 -11.85 0.74
C PRO A 207 26.68 -10.39 0.27
N ASN A 208 26.12 -10.10 -0.91
CA ASN A 208 26.06 -8.73 -1.46
C ASN A 208 25.14 -7.79 -0.67
N PHE A 209 24.23 -8.34 0.14
CA PHE A 209 23.35 -7.59 1.03
C PHE A 209 23.66 -7.84 2.51
N ALA A 210 24.79 -8.50 2.80
CA ALA A 210 25.25 -8.71 4.16
C ALA A 210 25.33 -7.35 4.87
N ASN A 211 24.62 -7.24 5.98
CA ASN A 211 24.50 -6.02 6.77
C ASN A 211 23.48 -4.97 6.38
N LYS A 212 22.72 -5.17 5.30
CA LYS A 212 21.66 -4.22 4.88
C LYS A 212 20.24 -4.68 5.17
N ILE A 213 20.04 -5.98 5.36
CA ILE A 213 18.71 -6.58 5.52
C ILE A 213 18.45 -6.83 7.00
N ASP A 214 17.44 -6.13 7.52
CA ASP A 214 16.95 -6.26 8.89
C ASP A 214 15.79 -7.27 9.01
N GLY A 215 15.09 -7.54 7.90
CA GLY A 215 14.05 -8.57 7.83
C GLY A 215 13.63 -8.90 6.39
N TYR A 216 12.74 -9.85 6.21
CA TYR A 216 12.15 -10.15 4.90
C TYR A 216 10.67 -10.52 5.00
N ILE A 217 9.92 -10.26 3.93
CA ILE A 217 8.55 -10.71 3.72
C ILE A 217 8.57 -11.70 2.56
N SER A 218 8.20 -12.94 2.83
CA SER A 218 8.11 -14.00 1.81
C SER A 218 6.86 -13.84 0.96
N PRO A 219 6.95 -13.64 -0.37
CA PRO A 219 5.77 -13.54 -1.22
C PRO A 219 4.95 -14.85 -1.29
N ILE A 220 5.57 -15.97 -0.93
CA ILE A 220 4.96 -17.31 -0.95
C ILE A 220 4.20 -17.56 0.35
N THR A 221 4.89 -17.43 1.49
CA THR A 221 4.29 -17.72 2.81
C THR A 221 3.54 -16.53 3.38
N ASN A 222 3.81 -15.31 2.91
CA ASN A 222 3.23 -14.06 3.41
C ASN A 222 3.60 -13.78 4.87
N GLU A 223 4.73 -14.32 5.31
CA GLU A 223 5.24 -14.14 6.67
C GLU A 223 6.35 -13.09 6.69
N PHE A 224 6.30 -12.21 7.69
CA PHE A 224 7.37 -11.29 8.01
C PHE A 224 8.33 -11.95 9.00
N THR A 225 9.62 -11.97 8.67
CA THR A 225 10.68 -12.54 9.51
C THR A 225 11.74 -11.48 9.79
N ILE A 226 12.03 -11.26 11.07
CA ILE A 226 13.10 -10.36 11.53
C ILE A 226 14.43 -11.13 11.53
N ILE A 227 15.48 -10.49 11.00
CA ILE A 227 16.85 -10.99 11.00
C ILE A 227 17.71 -10.22 12.01
N ARG A 228 17.43 -8.93 12.22
CA ARG A 228 18.25 -8.03 13.04
C ARG A 228 17.41 -7.22 14.03
N ASN A 229 18.06 -6.84 15.12
CA ASN A 229 17.44 -6.12 16.22
C ASN A 229 17.10 -4.64 15.91
N ASN A 230 17.35 -4.16 14.69
CA ASN A 230 16.95 -2.81 14.27
C ASN A 230 15.44 -2.69 14.03
N ILE A 231 14.75 -3.82 13.86
CA ILE A 231 13.29 -3.86 13.75
C ILE A 231 12.74 -4.33 15.10
N GLU A 232 11.92 -3.47 15.70
CA GLU A 232 11.36 -3.67 17.03
C GLU A 232 9.84 -3.75 16.93
N ALA A 233 9.22 -4.64 17.71
CA ALA A 233 7.76 -4.66 17.81
C ALA A 233 7.26 -3.35 18.43
N VAL A 234 6.19 -2.79 17.88
CA VAL A 234 5.49 -1.66 18.49
C VAL A 234 4.93 -2.14 19.84
N GLU A 235 5.25 -1.43 20.92
CA GLU A 235 4.68 -1.73 22.23
C GLU A 235 3.15 -1.62 22.15
N LYS A 236 2.43 -2.65 22.64
CA LYS A 236 0.97 -2.71 22.57
C LYS A 236 0.26 -1.53 23.25
N SER A 237 0.94 -0.81 24.14
CA SER A 237 0.46 0.43 24.76
C SER A 237 0.32 1.60 23.77
N ASP A 238 1.01 1.57 22.63
CA ASP A 238 0.95 2.61 21.60
C ASP A 238 -0.17 2.34 20.55
N LEU A 239 -0.73 1.13 20.52
CA LEU A 239 -1.81 0.75 19.60
C LEU A 239 -3.16 1.03 20.25
N SER A 240 -3.63 2.27 20.15
CA SER A 240 -4.93 2.73 20.66
C SER A 240 -6.15 1.91 20.16
N PHE A 241 -5.97 1.07 19.14
CA PHE A 241 -7.01 0.23 18.54
C PHE A 241 -7.28 -1.08 19.29
N GLU A 242 -6.34 -1.65 20.05
CA GLU A 242 -6.58 -2.91 20.78
C GLU A 242 -7.57 -2.68 21.95
N GLY A 243 -7.52 -1.51 22.58
CA GLY A 243 -8.47 -1.10 23.62
C GLY A 243 -9.91 -1.03 23.12
N ASP A 244 -10.13 -0.42 21.96
CA ASP A 244 -11.47 -0.27 21.37
C ASP A 244 -12.04 -1.61 20.88
N VAL A 245 -11.21 -2.49 20.31
CA VAL A 245 -11.64 -3.83 19.85
C VAL A 245 -11.95 -4.75 21.02
N ASP A 246 -11.15 -4.72 22.09
CA ASP A 246 -11.44 -5.49 23.30
C ASP A 246 -12.64 -4.93 24.07
N GLN A 247 -12.86 -3.61 24.02
CA GLN A 247 -14.07 -2.98 24.54
C GLN A 247 -15.30 -3.40 23.74
N LEU A 248 -15.25 -3.36 22.41
CA LEU A 248 -16.30 -3.87 21.53
C LEU A 248 -16.56 -5.37 21.74
N ARG A 249 -15.52 -6.19 21.96
CA ARG A 249 -15.70 -7.61 22.30
C ARG A 249 -16.40 -7.80 23.64
N ARG A 250 -16.06 -6.99 24.66
CA ARG A 250 -16.77 -7.02 25.96
C ARG A 250 -18.23 -6.60 25.81
N GLU A 251 -18.50 -5.51 25.09
CA GLU A 251 -19.85 -5.04 24.82
C GLU A 251 -20.68 -6.07 24.06
N ILE A 252 -20.10 -6.75 23.06
CA ILE A 252 -20.77 -7.85 22.34
C ILE A 252 -21.05 -9.05 23.26
N VAL A 253 -20.12 -9.40 24.15
CA VAL A 253 -20.33 -10.50 25.11
C VAL A 253 -21.41 -10.15 26.12
N GLU A 254 -21.44 -8.92 26.64
CA GLU A 254 -22.49 -8.43 27.55
C GLU A 254 -23.85 -8.37 26.84
N LEU A 255 -23.92 -7.82 25.64
CA LEU A 255 -25.15 -7.84 24.82
C LEU A 255 -25.63 -9.26 24.60
N LYS A 256 -24.72 -10.18 24.26
CA LYS A 256 -25.07 -11.59 24.05
C LYS A 256 -25.58 -12.25 25.33
N SER A 257 -25.00 -11.96 26.50
CA SER A 257 -25.48 -12.50 27.78
C SER A 257 -26.83 -11.89 28.19
N MET A 258 -27.05 -10.61 27.92
CA MET A 258 -28.34 -9.94 28.13
C MET A 258 -29.43 -10.55 27.24
N PHE A 259 -29.14 -10.77 25.95
CA PHE A 259 -30.07 -11.43 25.03
C PHE A 259 -30.33 -12.89 25.42
N GLN A 260 -29.31 -13.64 25.85
CA GLN A 260 -29.47 -15.01 26.33
C GLN A 260 -30.38 -15.07 27.57
N SER A 261 -30.21 -14.13 28.51
CA SER A 261 -31.06 -14.03 29.71
C SER A 261 -32.53 -13.71 29.38
N HIS A 262 -32.78 -12.94 28.31
CA HIS A 262 -34.12 -12.64 27.83
C HIS A 262 -34.73 -13.82 27.07
N ILE A 263 -33.94 -14.55 26.28
CA ILE A 263 -34.39 -15.75 25.56
C ILE A 263 -34.71 -16.89 26.54
N ASP A 264 -33.94 -17.05 27.62
CA ASP A 264 -34.21 -18.05 28.66
C ASP A 264 -35.47 -17.74 29.49
N SER A 265 -35.98 -16.50 29.42
CA SER A 265 -37.24 -16.07 30.05
C SER A 265 -38.48 -16.17 29.13
N LEU A 266 -38.29 -16.39 27.82
CA LEU A 266 -39.40 -16.55 26.86
C LEU A 266 -40.24 -17.82 27.11
N PRO A 267 -39.66 -18.99 27.46
CA PRO A 267 -40.46 -20.20 27.73
C PRO A 267 -41.38 -20.04 28.95
N SER A 268 -40.95 -19.31 29.99
CA SER A 268 -41.76 -19.07 31.19
C SER A 268 -42.87 -18.05 30.95
N LEU A 269 -42.63 -17.01 30.15
CA LEU A 269 -43.66 -16.05 29.71
C LEU A 269 -44.70 -16.67 28.76
N LEU A 270 -44.26 -17.51 27.82
CA LEU A 270 -45.17 -18.25 26.93
C LEU A 270 -46.01 -19.28 27.71
N LYS A 271 -45.41 -19.96 28.70
CA LYS A 271 -46.12 -20.91 29.56
C LYS A 271 -47.13 -20.20 30.46
N PHE A 272 -46.76 -19.05 31.03
CA PHE A 272 -47.69 -18.22 31.81
C PHE A 272 -48.87 -17.73 30.96
N ALA A 273 -48.61 -17.22 29.75
CA ALA A 273 -49.67 -16.78 28.83
C ALA A 273 -50.57 -17.94 28.37
N PHE A 274 -50.01 -19.14 28.16
CA PHE A 274 -50.79 -20.34 27.83
C PHE A 274 -51.65 -20.81 29.01
N ASP A 275 -51.10 -20.85 30.22
CA ASP A 275 -51.82 -21.27 31.43
C ASP A 275 -52.94 -20.27 31.79
N GLU A 276 -52.70 -18.97 31.61
CA GLU A 276 -53.69 -17.92 31.81
C GLU A 276 -54.82 -17.99 30.75
N ALA A 277 -54.48 -18.20 29.48
CA ALA A 277 -55.47 -18.42 28.41
C ALA A 277 -56.28 -19.71 28.59
N LEU A 278 -55.66 -20.81 29.04
CA LEU A 278 -56.33 -22.07 29.36
C LEU A 278 -57.28 -21.94 30.56
N SER A 279 -56.90 -21.18 31.59
CA SER A 279 -57.75 -20.93 32.77
C SER A 279 -59.03 -20.17 32.41
N LEU A 280 -58.95 -19.22 31.47
CA LEU A 280 -60.09 -18.45 30.96
C LEU A 280 -61.04 -19.30 30.11
N ILE A 281 -60.52 -20.30 29.39
CA ILE A 281 -61.30 -21.21 28.55
C ILE A 281 -61.98 -22.31 29.40
N ILE A 282 -61.28 -22.87 30.40
CA ILE A 282 -61.79 -23.96 31.24
C ILE A 282 -62.69 -23.43 32.38
N GLY A 283 -62.45 -22.21 32.88
CA GLY A 283 -63.24 -21.57 33.93
C GLY A 283 -64.68 -21.19 33.55
N LYS A 284 -65.04 -21.19 32.25
CA LYS A 284 -66.40 -20.87 31.78
C LYS A 284 -67.36 -22.08 31.71
N LYS A 285 -66.93 -23.30 32.04
CA LYS A 285 -67.79 -24.49 32.13
C LYS A 285 -67.99 -24.97 33.58
N LYS A 286 -68.57 -24.13 34.44
CA LYS A 286 -69.29 -24.57 35.65
C LYS A 286 -70.23 -23.46 36.15
N LYS A 287 -71.36 -23.29 35.44
CA LYS A 287 -72.65 -22.79 35.97
C LYS A 287 -73.71 -22.87 34.87
N LYS A 288 -74.25 -24.07 34.68
CA LYS A 288 -75.68 -24.36 34.52
C LYS A 288 -75.86 -25.87 34.53
#